data_AF-A0A9Q6MV41-F1
#
_entry.id   AF-A0A9Q6MV41-F1
#
_cell.length_a   1.000
_cell.length_b   1.000
_cell.length_c   1.000
_cell.angle_alpha   90.00
_cell.angle_beta   90.00
_cell.angle_gamma   90.00
#
_symmetry.space_group_name_H-M   'P 1'
#
loop_
_entity.id
_entity.type
_entity.pdbx_description
1 polymer ?
#
loop_
_entity_poly.entity_id
_entity_poly.type
_entity_poly.pdbx_seq_one_letter_code
_entity_poly.pdbx_strand_id
1 'polypeptide(L)'
;MIDETYAVLESFILDLNQKKTESKENEKKLLLSSVSGIDNLSLVQLHILDLIKNNDGVNNAFISSSLGISRPGVTKAIGVLFEKKLICKNHTNGKYIYYYLTDLGKDVANVHERLHENTKEKYYSLLKKFDDTELNVISKFLNEWKRRI
;
A
#
# COMPACT_ATOMS: atom_id res chain seq x y z
N MET A 1 17.58 5.73 -29.92
CA MET A 1 17.53 4.93 -28.68
C MET A 1 17.14 5.74 -27.45
N ILE A 2 17.89 6.76 -26.99
CA ILE A 2 17.45 7.55 -25.80
C ILE A 2 16.14 8.28 -26.08
N ASP A 3 16.02 8.97 -27.21
CA ASP A 3 14.82 9.73 -27.56
C ASP A 3 13.59 8.83 -27.79
N GLU A 4 13.82 7.65 -28.38
CA GLU A 4 12.77 6.63 -28.57
C GLU A 4 12.28 6.07 -27.22
N THR A 5 13.22 5.75 -26.32
CA THR A 5 12.87 5.30 -24.95
C THR A 5 12.16 6.40 -24.18
N TYR A 6 12.56 7.66 -24.35
CA TYR A 6 11.87 8.80 -23.75
C TYR A 6 10.44 8.93 -24.27
N ALA A 7 10.20 8.80 -25.58
CA ALA A 7 8.86 8.87 -26.15
C ALA A 7 7.93 7.77 -25.61
N VAL A 8 8.43 6.53 -25.50
CA VAL A 8 7.67 5.42 -24.88
C VAL A 8 7.37 5.71 -23.41
N LEU A 9 8.35 6.23 -22.67
CA LEU A 9 8.19 6.59 -21.27
C LEU A 9 7.16 7.71 -21.08
N GLU A 10 7.21 8.74 -21.90
CA GLU A 10 6.29 9.87 -21.87
C GLU A 10 4.85 9.41 -22.13
N SER A 11 4.63 8.61 -23.17
CA SER A 11 3.33 7.98 -23.45
C SER A 11 2.84 7.14 -22.26
N PHE A 12 3.71 6.32 -21.67
CA PHE A 12 3.36 5.50 -20.52
C PHE A 12 2.94 6.34 -19.29
N ILE A 13 3.63 7.45 -19.02
CA ILE A 13 3.29 8.34 -17.89
C ILE A 13 1.93 9.01 -18.12
N LEU A 14 1.64 9.45 -19.35
CA LEU A 14 0.36 10.03 -19.71
C LEU A 14 -0.78 9.02 -19.50
N ASP A 15 -0.61 7.78 -19.98
CA ASP A 15 -1.58 6.69 -19.78
C ASP A 15 -1.79 6.37 -18.29
N LEU A 16 -0.72 6.36 -17.49
CA LEU A 16 -0.80 6.14 -16.06
C LEU A 16 -1.60 7.24 -15.35
N ASN A 17 -1.38 8.50 -15.71
CA ASN A 17 -2.10 9.62 -15.12
C ASN A 17 -3.59 9.61 -15.49
N GLN A 18 -3.92 9.22 -16.74
CA GLN A 18 -5.31 9.04 -17.16
C GLN A 18 -5.99 7.91 -16.39
N LYS A 19 -5.35 6.72 -16.30
CA LYS A 19 -5.89 5.57 -15.54
C LYS A 19 -5.98 5.82 -14.03
N LYS A 20 -5.09 6.66 -13.46
CA LYS A 20 -5.16 7.08 -12.06
C LYS A 20 -6.42 7.90 -11.75
N THR A 21 -6.95 8.60 -12.76
CA THR A 21 -8.19 9.39 -12.67
C THR A 21 -9.45 8.51 -12.77
N GLU A 22 -9.34 7.27 -13.31
CA GLU A 22 -10.51 6.43 -13.61
C GLU A 22 -10.67 5.15 -12.75
N SER A 23 -9.65 4.57 -12.10
CA SER A 23 -9.82 3.16 -11.62
C SER A 23 -9.02 2.66 -10.40
N LYS A 24 -8.70 3.48 -9.38
CA LYS A 24 -8.16 2.94 -8.10
C LYS A 24 -9.05 3.13 -6.88
N GLU A 25 -9.87 4.17 -6.87
CA GLU A 25 -10.82 4.40 -5.78
C GLU A 25 -12.10 3.58 -5.92
N ASN A 26 -12.58 3.31 -7.15
CA ASN A 26 -13.82 2.58 -7.37
C ASN A 26 -13.73 1.08 -7.04
N GLU A 27 -12.68 0.37 -7.47
CA GLU A 27 -12.49 -1.06 -7.15
C GLU A 27 -12.27 -1.28 -5.65
N LYS A 28 -11.49 -0.39 -5.03
CA LYS A 28 -11.27 -0.36 -3.58
C LYS A 28 -12.56 -0.05 -2.80
N LYS A 29 -13.35 0.92 -3.26
CA LYS A 29 -14.63 1.30 -2.63
C LYS A 29 -15.67 0.18 -2.74
N LEU A 30 -15.72 -0.52 -3.87
CA LEU A 30 -16.63 -1.63 -4.13
C LEU A 30 -16.35 -2.87 -3.26
N LEU A 31 -15.09 -3.08 -2.88
CA LEU A 31 -14.69 -4.25 -2.08
C LEU A 31 -14.70 -3.95 -0.58
N LEU A 32 -14.39 -2.72 -0.16
CA LEU A 32 -14.56 -2.31 1.23
C LEU A 32 -16.03 -2.25 1.64
N SER A 33 -16.94 -1.94 0.72
CA SER A 33 -18.39 -1.97 0.99
C SER A 33 -18.95 -3.37 1.24
N SER A 34 -18.19 -4.44 0.93
CA SER A 34 -18.55 -5.82 1.27
C SER A 34 -18.27 -6.17 2.74
N VAL A 35 -17.51 -5.33 3.46
CA VAL A 35 -17.31 -5.42 4.91
C VAL A 35 -18.18 -4.35 5.57
N SER A 36 -19.26 -4.78 6.24
CA SER A 36 -20.25 -3.88 6.85
C SER A 36 -19.60 -2.80 7.73
N GLY A 37 -19.85 -1.52 7.40
CA GLY A 37 -19.44 -0.37 8.21
C GLY A 37 -18.06 0.22 7.94
N ILE A 38 -17.36 -0.23 6.88
CA ILE A 38 -15.98 0.18 6.59
C ILE A 38 -15.90 0.95 5.27
N ASP A 39 -16.55 2.11 5.24
CA ASP A 39 -16.42 3.04 4.13
C ASP A 39 -15.21 3.98 4.31
N ASN A 40 -14.59 4.39 3.21
CA ASN A 40 -13.62 5.49 3.10
C ASN A 40 -12.25 5.29 3.80
N LEU A 41 -11.73 4.05 3.93
CA LEU A 41 -10.33 3.88 4.30
C LEU A 41 -9.40 4.34 3.17
N SER A 42 -8.31 5.05 3.49
CA SER A 42 -7.25 5.44 2.56
C SER A 42 -6.31 4.28 2.26
N LEU A 43 -5.53 4.35 1.17
CA LEU A 43 -4.58 3.27 0.84
C LEU A 43 -3.49 3.15 1.92
N VAL A 44 -3.05 4.30 2.46
CA VAL A 44 -2.13 4.34 3.60
C VAL A 44 -2.71 3.60 4.81
N GLN A 45 -3.99 3.80 5.13
CA GLN A 45 -4.63 3.12 6.25
C GLN A 45 -4.70 1.60 6.05
N LEU A 46 -5.00 1.14 4.84
CA LEU A 46 -4.99 -0.29 4.52
C LEU A 46 -3.58 -0.90 4.66
N HIS A 47 -2.56 -0.22 4.12
CA HIS A 47 -1.18 -0.66 4.29
C HIS A 47 -0.71 -0.64 5.75
N ILE A 48 -1.22 0.26 6.58
CA ILE A 48 -0.96 0.22 8.03
C ILE A 48 -1.54 -1.05 8.65
N LEU A 49 -2.76 -1.46 8.27
CA LEU A 49 -3.34 -2.71 8.76
C LEU A 49 -2.50 -3.93 8.34
N ASP A 50 -2.01 -3.97 7.09
CA ASP A 50 -1.10 -5.02 6.63
C ASP A 50 0.22 -5.04 7.42
N LEU A 51 0.78 -3.87 7.72
CA LEU A 51 2.00 -3.77 8.52
C LEU A 51 1.77 -4.34 9.93
N ILE A 52 0.65 -4.01 10.56
CA ILE A 52 0.29 -4.52 11.90
C ILE A 52 0.00 -6.02 11.85
N LYS A 53 -0.64 -6.53 10.77
CA LYS A 53 -0.91 -7.96 10.59
C LYS A 53 0.38 -8.79 10.52
N ASN A 54 1.39 -8.27 9.81
CA ASN A 54 2.56 -9.05 9.40
C ASN A 54 3.82 -8.79 10.23
N ASN A 55 3.75 -7.92 11.25
CA ASN A 55 4.90 -7.57 12.08
C ASN A 55 4.49 -7.40 13.54
N ASP A 56 5.38 -7.79 14.45
CA ASP A 56 5.24 -7.51 15.87
C ASP A 56 5.85 -6.14 16.22
N GLY A 57 5.41 -5.56 17.34
CA GLY A 57 6.00 -4.32 17.85
C GLY A 57 5.81 -3.11 16.94
N VAL A 58 4.72 -3.08 16.16
CA VAL A 58 4.42 -1.98 15.24
C VAL A 58 4.03 -0.71 16.00
N ASN A 59 4.73 0.39 15.73
CA ASN A 59 4.48 1.71 16.31
C ASN A 59 4.59 2.82 15.24
N ASN A 60 4.33 4.07 15.62
CA ASN A 60 4.37 5.20 14.68
C ASN A 60 5.72 5.38 13.97
N ALA A 61 6.83 5.09 14.64
CA ALA A 61 8.16 5.21 14.03
C ALA A 61 8.37 4.12 12.98
N PHE A 62 8.02 2.87 13.29
CA PHE A 62 8.06 1.76 12.34
C PHE A 62 7.20 2.05 11.11
N ILE A 63 5.94 2.47 11.30
CA ILE A 63 5.03 2.79 10.20
C ILE A 63 5.56 3.92 9.31
N SER A 64 6.07 5.00 9.92
CA SER A 64 6.62 6.16 9.20
C SER A 64 7.78 5.74 8.30
N SER A 65 8.71 4.93 8.82
CA SER A 65 9.84 4.41 8.06
C SER A 65 9.42 3.44 6.97
N SER A 66 8.52 2.50 7.27
CA SER A 66 8.07 1.48 6.31
C SER A 66 7.27 2.04 5.15
N LEU A 67 6.45 3.08 5.38
CA LEU A 67 5.62 3.70 4.34
C LEU A 67 6.21 4.98 3.74
N GLY A 68 7.33 5.49 4.27
CA GLY A 68 7.94 6.74 3.80
C GLY A 68 7.07 7.99 4.02
N ILE A 69 6.17 7.96 5.02
CA ILE A 69 5.24 9.07 5.31
C ILE A 69 5.63 9.78 6.60
N SER A 70 5.26 11.05 6.73
CA SER A 70 5.57 11.87 7.90
C SER A 70 4.89 11.34 9.17
N ARG A 71 5.53 11.51 10.33
CA ARG A 71 4.95 11.11 11.64
C ARG A 71 3.58 11.74 11.91
N PRO A 72 3.32 13.03 11.61
CA PRO A 72 1.96 13.59 11.72
C PRO A 72 0.95 12.89 10.79
N GLY A 73 1.37 12.52 9.58
CA GLY A 73 0.57 11.74 8.65
C GLY A 73 0.20 10.36 9.20
N VAL A 74 1.17 9.67 9.82
CA VAL A 74 0.92 8.40 10.53
C VAL A 74 -0.09 8.59 11.66
N THR A 75 0.12 9.58 12.54
CA THR A 75 -0.78 9.83 13.67
C THR A 75 -2.22 10.08 13.21
N LYS A 76 -2.39 10.87 12.14
CA LYS A 76 -3.72 11.11 11.55
C LYS A 76 -4.34 9.83 11.01
N ALA A 77 -3.57 9.01 10.30
CA ALA A 77 -4.06 7.74 9.76
C ALA A 77 -4.46 6.76 10.87
N ILE A 78 -3.64 6.64 11.91
CA ILE A 78 -3.89 5.82 13.09
C ILE A 78 -5.13 6.28 13.86
N GLY A 79 -5.36 7.58 13.99
CA GLY A 79 -6.57 8.13 14.63
C GLY A 79 -7.86 7.59 14.00
N VAL A 80 -7.94 7.61 12.66
CA VAL A 80 -9.09 7.06 11.93
C VAL A 80 -9.25 5.55 12.13
N LEU A 81 -8.14 4.80 12.19
CA LEU A 81 -8.19 3.35 12.44
C LEU A 81 -8.70 3.02 13.86
N PHE A 82 -8.37 3.85 14.85
CA PHE A 82 -8.95 3.74 16.20
C PHE A 82 -10.44 4.09 16.23
N GLU A 83 -10.84 5.19 15.60
CA GLU A 83 -12.26 5.60 15.51
C GLU A 83 -13.14 4.50 14.90
N LYS A 84 -12.60 3.82 13.88
CA LYS A 84 -13.25 2.68 13.21
C LYS A 84 -13.07 1.34 13.94
N LYS A 85 -12.43 1.32 15.12
CA LYS A 85 -12.18 0.11 15.94
C LYS A 85 -11.44 -1.00 15.19
N LEU A 86 -10.56 -0.66 14.25
CA LEU A 86 -9.76 -1.60 13.47
C LEU A 86 -8.46 -1.99 14.17
N ILE A 87 -7.99 -1.14 15.08
CA ILE A 87 -6.77 -1.36 15.84
C ILE A 87 -7.00 -1.07 17.33
N CYS A 88 -6.21 -1.73 18.17
CA CYS A 88 -6.05 -1.43 19.59
C CYS A 88 -4.57 -1.16 19.90
N LYS A 89 -4.27 -0.61 21.09
CA LYS A 89 -2.90 -0.40 21.56
C LYS A 89 -2.65 -1.16 22.86
N ASN A 90 -1.44 -1.69 23.00
CA ASN A 90 -0.95 -2.20 24.27
C ASN A 90 0.12 -1.25 24.84
N HIS A 91 0.08 -1.07 26.16
CA HIS A 91 1.09 -0.34 26.92
C HIS A 91 2.00 -1.36 27.60
N THR A 92 3.15 -1.66 27.01
CA THR A 92 4.19 -2.45 27.68
C THR A 92 5.10 -1.52 28.49
N ASN A 93 5.05 -1.64 29.81
CA ASN A 93 5.92 -0.97 30.79
C ASN A 93 6.21 0.51 30.49
N GLY A 94 5.14 1.30 30.33
CA GLY A 94 5.16 2.76 30.46
C GLY A 94 5.88 3.58 29.38
N LYS A 95 6.62 2.96 28.44
CA LYS A 95 7.50 3.71 27.52
C LYS A 95 7.23 3.51 26.02
N TYR A 96 6.58 2.42 25.61
CA TYR A 96 6.32 2.12 24.20
C TYR A 96 4.86 1.76 23.96
N ILE A 97 4.29 2.35 22.90
CA ILE A 97 2.93 2.07 22.40
C ILE A 97 3.07 1.21 21.15
N TYR A 98 2.46 0.03 21.17
CA TYR A 98 2.39 -0.87 20.02
C TYR A 98 0.94 -1.11 19.60
N TYR A 99 0.72 -1.22 18.30
CA TYR A 99 -0.59 -1.43 17.68
C TYR A 99 -0.84 -2.90 17.39
N TYR A 100 -2.08 -3.32 17.53
CA TYR A 100 -2.56 -4.66 17.22
C TYR A 100 -3.90 -4.56 16.48
N LEU A 101 -4.18 -5.51 15.59
CA LEU A 101 -5.47 -5.57 14.91
C LEU A 101 -6.56 -6.09 15.86
N THR A 102 -7.73 -5.47 15.82
CA THR A 102 -8.96 -6.11 16.30
C THR A 102 -9.38 -7.19 15.31
N ASP A 103 -10.36 -8.03 15.66
CA ASP A 103 -10.87 -9.02 14.71
C ASP A 103 -11.46 -8.36 13.46
N LEU A 104 -12.17 -7.24 13.62
CA LEU A 104 -12.62 -6.41 12.50
C LEU A 104 -11.45 -5.88 11.65
N GLY A 105 -10.35 -5.45 12.29
CA GLY A 105 -9.14 -5.02 11.59
C GLY A 105 -8.49 -6.14 10.78
N LYS A 106 -8.49 -7.38 11.31
CA LYS A 106 -7.98 -8.56 10.59
C LYS A 106 -8.81 -8.86 9.36
N ASP A 107 -10.14 -8.78 9.45
CA ASP A 107 -11.03 -9.02 8.32
C ASP A 107 -10.75 -8.03 7.17
N VAL A 108 -10.58 -6.74 7.50
CA VAL A 108 -10.20 -5.72 6.50
C VAL A 108 -8.83 -6.01 5.89
N ALA A 109 -7.83 -6.31 6.70
CA ALA A 109 -6.48 -6.62 6.23
C ALA A 109 -6.50 -7.83 5.28
N ASN A 110 -7.29 -8.86 5.59
CA ASN A 110 -7.45 -10.04 4.74
C ASN A 110 -8.10 -9.71 3.39
N VAL A 111 -9.10 -8.82 3.36
CA VAL A 111 -9.70 -8.35 2.11
C VAL A 111 -8.67 -7.57 1.28
N HIS A 112 -7.87 -6.71 1.92
CA HIS A 112 -6.82 -5.97 1.24
C HIS A 112 -5.70 -6.88 0.69
N GLU A 113 -5.34 -7.92 1.43
CA GLU A 113 -4.36 -8.92 0.99
C GLU A 113 -4.83 -9.68 -0.25
N ARG A 114 -6.08 -10.14 -0.28
CA ARG A 114 -6.66 -10.81 -1.47
C ARG A 114 -6.66 -9.89 -2.69
N LEU A 115 -6.91 -8.61 -2.48
CA LEU A 115 -6.79 -7.59 -3.52
C LEU A 115 -5.35 -7.47 -4.05
N HIS A 116 -4.38 -7.50 -3.14
CA HIS A 116 -2.97 -7.53 -3.51
C HIS A 116 -2.60 -8.79 -4.28
N GLU A 117 -3.10 -9.97 -3.89
CA GLU A 117 -2.85 -11.24 -4.59
C GLU A 117 -3.35 -11.19 -6.04
N ASN A 118 -4.60 -10.75 -6.25
CA ASN A 118 -5.17 -10.58 -7.59
C ASN A 118 -4.35 -9.61 -8.45
N THR A 119 -3.81 -8.56 -7.82
CA THR A 119 -2.97 -7.57 -8.50
C THR A 119 -1.57 -8.14 -8.78
N LYS A 120 -0.99 -8.90 -7.84
CA LYS A 120 0.30 -9.58 -8.00
C LYS A 120 0.26 -10.52 -9.20
N GLU A 121 -0.76 -11.36 -9.33
CA GLU A 121 -0.91 -12.27 -10.48
C GLU A 121 -0.88 -11.55 -11.84
N LYS A 122 -1.55 -10.38 -11.94
CA LYS A 122 -1.49 -9.53 -13.15
C LYS A 122 -0.06 -9.02 -13.43
N TYR A 123 0.68 -8.62 -12.40
CA TYR A 123 2.08 -8.21 -12.58
C TYR A 123 2.99 -9.40 -12.89
N TYR A 124 2.85 -10.53 -12.21
CA TYR A 124 3.65 -11.73 -12.47
C TYR A 124 3.43 -12.25 -13.90
N SER A 125 2.20 -12.30 -14.37
CA SER A 125 1.90 -12.70 -15.76
C SER A 125 2.50 -11.74 -16.80
N LEU A 126 2.57 -10.44 -16.51
CA LEU A 126 3.30 -9.48 -17.34
C LEU A 126 4.82 -9.71 -17.30
N LEU A 127 5.39 -9.85 -16.10
CA LEU A 127 6.83 -9.99 -15.89
C LEU A 127 7.38 -11.31 -16.47
N LYS A 128 6.57 -12.37 -16.52
CA LYS A 128 6.90 -13.64 -17.18
C LYS A 128 7.16 -13.52 -18.69
N LYS A 129 6.88 -12.38 -19.31
CA LYS A 129 7.17 -12.11 -20.73
C LYS A 129 8.61 -11.65 -20.98
N PHE A 130 9.37 -11.40 -19.91
CA PHE A 130 10.73 -10.88 -19.97
C PHE A 130 11.70 -11.92 -19.41
N ASP A 131 12.92 -11.96 -19.94
CA ASP A 131 13.99 -12.80 -19.40
C ASP A 131 14.69 -12.17 -18.19
N ASP A 132 15.59 -12.91 -17.53
CA ASP A 132 16.30 -12.45 -16.33
C ASP A 132 17.15 -11.19 -16.57
N THR A 133 17.70 -11.02 -17.77
CA THR A 133 18.51 -9.85 -18.13
C THR A 133 17.62 -8.62 -18.26
N GLU A 134 16.49 -8.75 -18.95
CA GLU A 134 15.49 -7.71 -19.10
C GLU A 134 14.86 -7.33 -17.75
N LEU A 135 14.51 -8.31 -16.93
CA LEU A 135 13.97 -8.10 -15.58
C LEU A 135 14.95 -7.36 -14.67
N ASN A 136 16.25 -7.64 -14.79
CA ASN A 136 17.28 -6.91 -14.05
C ASN A 136 17.36 -5.44 -14.51
N VAL A 137 17.26 -5.18 -15.82
CA VAL A 137 17.22 -3.80 -16.35
C VAL A 137 15.98 -3.05 -15.87
N ILE A 138 14.80 -3.67 -15.95
CA ILE A 138 13.53 -3.09 -15.47
C ILE A 138 13.63 -2.77 -13.98
N SER A 139 14.13 -3.71 -13.17
CA SER A 139 14.28 -3.52 -11.72
C SER A 139 15.24 -2.39 -11.36
N LYS A 140 16.37 -2.28 -12.08
CA LYS A 140 17.30 -1.16 -11.91
C LYS A 140 16.64 0.17 -12.26
N PHE A 141 15.96 0.25 -13.41
CA PHE A 141 15.26 1.46 -13.83
C PHE A 141 14.22 1.93 -12.80
N LEU A 142 13.36 1.03 -12.31
CA LEU A 142 12.34 1.36 -11.32
C LEU A 142 12.94 1.82 -9.98
N ASN A 143 14.06 1.22 -9.56
CA ASN A 143 14.77 1.66 -8.36
C ASN A 143 15.40 3.04 -8.51
N GLU A 144 16.05 3.32 -9.65
CA GLU A 144 16.57 4.65 -9.94
C GLU A 144 15.46 5.70 -10.03
N TRP A 145 14.32 5.35 -10.64
CA TRP A 145 13.14 6.21 -10.69
C TRP A 145 12.63 6.55 -9.29
N LYS A 146 12.45 5.53 -8.43
CA LYS A 146 11.93 5.70 -7.07
C LYS A 146 12.79 6.65 -6.22
N ARG A 147 14.09 6.76 -6.49
CA ARG A 147 14.98 7.67 -5.75
C ARG A 147 14.85 9.14 -6.18
N ARG A 148 14.24 9.41 -7.34
CA ARG A 148 14.09 10.77 -7.90
C ARG A 148 12.76 11.44 -7.54
N ILE A 149 11.77 10.67 -7.11
CA ILE A 149 10.43 11.13 -6.72
C ILE A 149 10.22 10.99 -5.21
#